data_AF-A0A7C7KSE0-F1
#
_entry.id   AF-A0A7C7KSE0-F1
#
_cell.length_a   1.000
_cell.length_b   1.000
_cell.length_c   1.000
_cell.angle_alpha   90.00
_cell.angle_beta   90.00
_cell.angle_gamma   90.00
#
_symmetry.space_group_name_H-M   'P 1'
#
loop_
_entity.id
_entity.type
_entity.pdbx_description
1 polymer ?
#
loop_
_entity_poly.entity_id
_entity_poly.type
_entity_poly.pdbx_seq_one_letter_code
_entity_poly.pdbx_strand_id
1 'polypeptide(L)'
;MSAKEKAKERPQRVYREIEDLPGVGAATAEKLREVGFTTIESLATATVTELANAGISDKRAAEIIAAAREAIEISWVTAKELAQLKTSIGKVTTGSRALDNLIGGGVETQAITEFFGEFGSGKCVAKGTYVPYLNPDEIHLEPIEDIYEKYKRLYGEQPYGDGFIVPLRGVKVFSFTGCGTEPVEAAFMYREWVDELLVVRTGQGRELKITPTHMLLTIDAEGNLRWVRAAQLKPGNPIAVPTRLTAAGDSSLNPDDAYFLGLFTAAGEAKPPSITTGNTEVKRWLTTYLKNRLNSSPTLREEKNVTTILLGGSVKNLLGRIASCRAEDKFTPDNILNACEELVKHFLAGYIEGRGYSTDAIELPTRSRKLAYGLAYLLCRIGVNPVMEERIARGKRYYKLFITGGDREKITQLPFRALPSEKPGQKESREGKTEVREIYETTPLAWDYVEDVRREKYMDYVYDFNVPDTANFIGGPLPTVMHNSQICHQLAVNVQLPPEKGGLG
;
A
#
# COMPACT_ATOMS: atom_id res chain seq x y z
N MET A 1 72.76 -8.49 -16.40
CA MET A 1 71.30 -8.35 -16.63
C MET A 1 70.91 -6.95 -16.23
N SER A 2 70.16 -6.14 -16.97
CA SER A 2 69.63 -6.23 -18.33
C SER A 2 69.26 -4.80 -18.72
N ALA A 3 69.55 -4.46 -19.97
CA ALA A 3 68.90 -3.45 -20.78
C ALA A 3 67.46 -3.10 -20.34
N LYS A 4 67.22 -1.79 -20.15
CA LYS A 4 66.07 -1.07 -20.70
C LYS A 4 66.30 0.44 -20.56
N GLU A 5 67.01 0.96 -21.56
CA GLU A 5 67.13 2.38 -21.85
C GLU A 5 65.77 2.99 -22.21
N LYS A 6 65.49 4.14 -21.60
CA LYS A 6 64.80 5.33 -22.14
C LYS A 6 63.54 5.08 -23.00
N ALA A 7 62.38 5.11 -22.35
CA ALA A 7 61.19 5.63 -23.01
C ALA A 7 61.42 7.14 -23.25
N LYS A 8 61.49 7.55 -24.51
CA LYS A 8 61.44 8.97 -24.92
C LYS A 8 60.14 9.57 -24.37
N GLU A 9 60.23 10.45 -23.38
CA GLU A 9 59.17 11.42 -23.11
C GLU A 9 58.97 12.22 -24.39
N ARG A 10 57.83 12.00 -25.07
CA ARG A 10 57.37 12.92 -26.11
C ARG A 10 57.00 14.21 -25.39
N PRO A 11 57.48 15.38 -25.82
CA PRO A 11 57.06 16.64 -25.21
C PRO A 11 55.54 16.74 -25.35
N GLN A 12 54.82 16.74 -24.23
CA GLN A 12 53.38 17.01 -24.21
C GLN A 12 53.16 18.38 -24.86
N ARG A 13 52.51 18.40 -26.01
CA ARG A 13 52.01 19.64 -26.59
C ARG A 13 50.79 20.04 -25.77
N VAL A 14 50.97 21.00 -24.90
CA VAL A 14 49.87 21.65 -24.18
C VAL A 14 49.18 22.57 -25.18
N TYR A 15 48.05 22.11 -25.71
CA TYR A 15 47.14 22.93 -26.49
C TYR A 15 46.36 23.81 -25.53
N ARG A 16 46.33 25.14 -25.73
CA ARG A 16 45.61 26.08 -24.84
C ARG A 16 44.39 26.68 -25.52
N GLU A 17 44.52 26.99 -26.80
CA GLU A 17 43.44 27.50 -27.64
C GLU A 17 43.01 26.45 -28.66
N ILE A 18 41.79 26.57 -29.17
CA ILE A 18 41.28 25.64 -30.20
C ILE A 18 42.12 25.67 -31.47
N GLU A 19 42.75 26.80 -31.79
CA GLU A 19 43.71 26.98 -32.88
C GLU A 19 45.00 26.19 -32.73
N ASP A 20 45.36 25.81 -31.51
CA ASP A 20 46.57 25.04 -31.28
C ASP A 20 46.37 23.59 -31.75
N LEU A 21 45.12 23.12 -31.83
CA LEU A 21 44.79 21.75 -32.21
C LEU A 21 45.24 21.45 -33.65
N PRO A 22 45.84 20.26 -33.90
CA PRO A 22 46.23 19.83 -35.22
C PRO A 22 45.07 19.92 -36.20
N GLY A 23 45.18 20.88 -37.12
CA GLY A 23 44.23 21.03 -38.20
C GLY A 23 43.09 22.01 -37.99
N VAL A 24 43.13 22.78 -36.90
CA VAL A 24 42.27 23.94 -36.69
C VAL A 24 43.06 25.20 -37.06
N GLY A 25 42.88 25.70 -38.29
CA GLY A 25 43.41 27.02 -38.68
C GLY A 25 42.44 28.14 -38.31
N ALA A 26 42.86 29.41 -38.49
CA ALA A 26 42.05 30.58 -38.15
C ALA A 26 40.61 30.53 -38.70
N ALA A 27 40.43 30.13 -39.96
CA ALA A 27 39.12 29.99 -40.59
C ALA A 27 38.27 28.83 -40.03
N THR A 28 38.90 27.76 -39.54
CA THR A 28 38.20 26.66 -38.88
C THR A 28 37.83 27.04 -37.45
N ALA A 29 38.71 27.74 -36.74
CA ALA A 29 38.44 28.25 -35.40
C ALA A 29 37.27 29.24 -35.40
N GLU A 30 37.19 30.15 -36.38
CA GLU A 30 36.07 31.09 -36.52
C GLU A 30 34.73 30.36 -36.67
N LYS A 31 34.67 29.36 -37.56
CA LYS A 31 33.49 28.49 -37.73
C LYS A 31 33.10 27.74 -36.46
N LEU A 32 34.09 27.20 -35.74
CA LEU A 32 33.87 26.50 -34.48
C LEU A 32 33.31 27.45 -33.41
N ARG A 33 33.81 28.68 -33.34
CA ARG A 33 33.29 29.71 -32.42
C ARG A 33 31.87 30.13 -32.77
N GLU A 34 31.53 30.24 -34.05
CA GLU A 34 30.16 30.57 -34.50
C GLU A 34 29.12 29.54 -34.04
N VAL A 35 29.50 28.26 -33.97
CA VAL A 35 28.63 27.19 -33.45
C VAL A 35 28.80 26.93 -31.95
N GLY A 36 29.57 27.77 -31.24
CA GLY A 36 29.67 27.76 -29.78
C GLY A 36 30.82 26.92 -29.20
N PHE A 37 31.71 26.37 -30.02
CA PHE A 37 32.90 25.64 -29.56
C PHE A 37 34.10 26.59 -29.43
N THR A 38 34.32 27.10 -28.22
CA THR A 38 35.37 28.07 -27.92
C THR A 38 36.54 27.48 -27.11
N THR A 39 36.40 26.27 -26.57
CA THR A 39 37.44 25.60 -25.76
C THR A 39 37.72 24.18 -26.22
N ILE A 40 38.91 23.66 -25.86
CA ILE A 40 39.32 22.28 -26.18
C ILE A 40 38.37 21.26 -25.54
N GLU A 41 37.89 21.52 -24.31
CA GLU A 41 36.91 20.70 -23.59
C GLU A 41 35.59 20.61 -24.34
N SER A 42 35.08 21.76 -24.81
CA SER A 42 33.85 21.80 -25.59
C SER A 42 33.95 20.96 -26.87
N LEU A 43 35.12 20.96 -27.53
CA LEU A 43 35.40 20.17 -28.73
C LEU A 43 35.55 18.68 -28.43
N ALA A 44 36.11 18.30 -27.27
CA ALA A 44 36.28 16.91 -26.90
C ALA A 44 34.95 16.21 -26.58
N THR A 45 33.97 16.98 -26.10
CA THR A 45 32.60 16.51 -25.85
C THR A 45 31.68 16.61 -27.07
N ALA A 46 32.13 17.26 -28.15
CA ALA A 46 31.33 17.45 -29.36
C ALA A 46 31.15 16.16 -30.18
N THR A 47 30.10 16.15 -31.00
CA THR A 47 29.81 15.14 -32.00
C THR A 47 30.27 15.59 -33.40
N VAL A 48 30.53 14.62 -34.28
CA VAL A 48 30.92 14.90 -35.68
C VAL A 48 29.86 15.75 -36.39
N THR A 49 28.57 15.47 -36.13
CA THR A 49 27.43 16.18 -36.73
C THR A 49 27.38 17.65 -36.35
N GLU A 50 27.67 17.99 -35.09
CA GLU A 50 27.67 19.38 -34.62
C GLU A 50 28.75 20.21 -35.33
N LEU A 51 29.94 19.65 -35.54
CA LEU A 51 31.01 20.30 -36.30
C LEU A 51 30.70 20.31 -37.80
N ALA A 52 30.03 19.29 -38.32
CA ALA A 52 29.61 19.24 -39.73
C ALA A 52 28.64 20.37 -40.09
N ASN A 53 27.74 20.72 -39.16
CA ASN A 53 26.82 21.85 -39.31
C ASN A 53 27.54 23.20 -39.41
N ALA A 54 28.78 23.31 -38.91
CA ALA A 54 29.64 24.48 -39.09
C ALA A 54 30.35 24.52 -40.46
N GLY A 55 30.01 23.60 -41.38
CA GLY A 55 30.65 23.48 -42.69
C GLY A 55 32.07 22.89 -42.62
N ILE A 56 32.30 21.98 -41.66
CA ILE A 56 33.53 21.18 -41.53
C ILE A 56 33.23 19.77 -42.05
N SER A 57 34.06 19.19 -42.92
CA SER A 57 33.81 17.82 -43.40
C SER A 57 33.86 16.80 -42.26
N ASP A 58 33.02 15.76 -42.29
CA ASP A 58 32.95 14.71 -41.26
C ASP A 58 34.32 14.12 -40.87
N LYS A 59 35.17 13.85 -41.86
CA LYS A 59 36.52 13.35 -41.64
C LYS A 59 37.36 14.31 -40.78
N ARG A 60 37.25 15.61 -41.08
CA ARG A 60 38.00 16.66 -40.38
C ARG A 60 37.42 16.93 -38.99
N ALA A 61 36.10 16.89 -38.85
CA ALA A 61 35.45 16.98 -37.55
C ALA A 61 35.89 15.85 -36.61
N ALA A 62 35.95 14.61 -37.11
CA ALA A 62 36.43 13.47 -36.34
C ALA A 62 37.92 13.62 -35.91
N GLU A 63 38.79 14.12 -36.81
CA GLU A 63 40.20 14.39 -36.49
C GLU A 63 40.35 15.47 -35.39
N ILE A 64 39.57 16.55 -35.46
CA ILE A 64 39.60 17.64 -34.47
C ILE A 64 39.10 17.15 -33.10
N ILE A 65 38.00 16.41 -33.05
CA ILE A 65 37.45 15.84 -31.81
C ILE A 65 38.43 14.86 -31.18
N ALA A 66 39.06 14.00 -31.99
CA ALA A 66 40.06 13.04 -31.51
C ALA A 66 41.28 13.76 -30.91
N ALA A 67 41.78 14.81 -31.59
CA ALA A 67 42.89 15.60 -31.08
C ALA A 67 42.53 16.37 -29.81
N ALA A 68 41.30 16.89 -29.71
CA ALA A 68 40.80 17.53 -28.49
C ALA A 68 40.71 16.54 -27.31
N ARG A 69 40.24 15.31 -27.55
CA ARG A 69 40.18 14.25 -26.53
C ARG A 69 41.57 13.79 -26.09
N GLU A 70 42.52 13.71 -27.01
CA GLU A 70 43.91 13.35 -26.69
C GLU A 70 44.63 14.48 -25.93
N ALA A 71 44.29 15.74 -26.22
CA ALA A 71 44.79 16.91 -25.50
C ALA A 71 44.27 16.99 -24.05
N ILE A 72 43.05 16.50 -23.80
CA ILE A 72 42.49 16.33 -22.46
C ILE A 72 43.00 14.99 -21.92
N GLU A 73 44.30 14.95 -21.64
CA GLU A 73 44.87 13.83 -20.91
C GLU A 73 44.17 13.75 -19.54
N ILE A 74 43.58 12.59 -19.21
CA ILE A 74 43.00 12.36 -17.89
C ILE A 74 44.16 12.32 -16.90
N SER A 75 44.44 13.45 -16.27
CA SER A 75 45.48 13.57 -15.24
C SER A 75 45.20 12.58 -14.12
N TRP A 76 46.17 11.71 -13.82
CA TRP A 76 46.10 10.89 -12.61
C TRP A 76 46.23 11.79 -11.39
N VAL A 77 45.13 11.97 -10.67
CA VAL A 77 45.10 12.69 -9.39
C VAL A 77 45.13 11.70 -8.24
N THR A 78 45.90 12.01 -7.20
CA THR A 78 45.87 11.19 -5.97
C THR A 78 44.53 11.37 -5.25
N ALA A 79 44.10 10.37 -4.47
CA ALA A 79 42.86 10.47 -3.69
C ALA A 79 42.81 11.71 -2.78
N LYS A 80 43.97 12.18 -2.31
CA LYS A 80 44.10 13.39 -1.48
C LYS A 80 43.85 14.68 -2.28
N GLU A 81 44.41 14.78 -3.48
CA GLU A 81 44.21 15.93 -4.37
C GLU A 81 42.77 15.98 -4.89
N LEU A 82 42.19 14.82 -5.23
CA LEU A 82 40.78 14.72 -5.60
C LEU A 82 39.86 15.14 -4.44
N ALA A 83 40.16 14.72 -3.21
CA ALA A 83 39.40 15.15 -2.03
C ALA A 83 39.49 16.67 -1.82
N GLN A 84 40.68 17.26 -2.02
CA GLN A 84 40.88 18.72 -1.93
C GLN A 84 40.09 19.47 -3.02
N LEU A 85 40.12 18.99 -4.27
CA LEU A 85 39.32 19.52 -5.38
C LEU A 85 37.82 19.46 -5.07
N LYS A 86 37.34 18.32 -4.52
CA LYS A 86 35.94 18.14 -4.12
C LYS A 86 35.47 19.11 -3.03
N THR A 87 36.37 19.62 -2.19
CA THR A 87 36.02 20.64 -1.18
C THR A 87 35.54 21.96 -1.80
N SER A 88 35.97 22.27 -3.03
CA SER A 88 35.58 23.49 -3.75
C SER A 88 34.33 23.34 -4.62
N ILE A 89 33.76 22.13 -4.69
CA ILE A 89 32.55 21.87 -5.46
C ILE A 89 31.37 22.54 -4.75
N GLY A 90 30.76 23.52 -5.42
CA GLY A 90 29.55 24.18 -4.96
C GLY A 90 28.36 23.22 -4.99
N LYS A 91 27.37 23.47 -4.12
CA LYS A 91 26.10 22.73 -4.09
C LYS A 91 24.97 23.68 -4.44
N VAL A 92 24.12 23.25 -5.35
CA VAL A 92 22.88 23.94 -5.71
C VAL A 92 21.79 23.43 -4.78
N THR A 93 21.14 24.34 -4.06
CA THR A 93 19.97 23.99 -3.25
C THR A 93 18.82 23.54 -4.14
N THR A 94 18.12 22.52 -3.69
CA THR A 94 16.87 22.04 -4.31
C THR A 94 15.66 22.86 -3.87
N GLY A 95 15.85 23.93 -3.06
CA GLY A 95 14.76 24.68 -2.43
C GLY A 95 14.21 24.02 -1.16
N SER A 96 14.24 22.69 -1.12
CA SER A 96 13.87 21.89 0.05
C SER A 96 15.05 21.60 0.98
N ARG A 97 15.03 22.20 2.17
CA ARG A 97 16.04 21.93 3.23
C ARG A 97 16.15 20.45 3.61
N ALA A 98 15.05 19.72 3.59
CA ALA A 98 15.04 18.29 3.92
C ALA A 98 15.72 17.45 2.82
N LEU A 99 15.44 17.76 1.55
CA LEU A 99 16.04 17.07 0.42
C LEU A 99 17.53 17.42 0.30
N ASP A 100 17.89 18.68 0.48
CA ASP A 100 19.28 19.12 0.51
C ASP A 100 20.08 18.35 1.55
N ASN A 101 19.59 18.27 2.79
CA ASN A 101 20.26 17.50 3.84
C ASN A 101 20.42 16.02 3.48
N LEU A 102 19.41 15.42 2.85
CA LEU A 102 19.42 14.01 2.43
C LEU A 102 20.49 13.74 1.36
N ILE A 103 20.65 14.64 0.39
CA ILE A 103 21.65 14.51 -0.69
C ILE A 103 23.00 15.14 -0.35
N GLY A 104 23.24 15.47 0.93
CA GLY A 104 24.53 15.93 1.43
C GLY A 104 24.76 17.44 1.34
N GLY A 105 23.70 18.25 1.32
CA GLY A 105 23.71 19.71 1.31
C GLY A 105 23.32 20.36 -0.02
N GLY A 106 22.66 19.63 -0.92
CA GLY A 106 22.25 20.09 -2.26
C GLY A 106 22.93 19.32 -3.40
N VAL A 107 22.52 19.59 -4.63
CA VAL A 107 23.04 18.93 -5.84
C VAL A 107 24.44 19.43 -6.14
N GLU A 108 25.42 18.53 -6.24
CA GLU A 108 26.81 18.88 -6.51
C GLU A 108 26.99 19.46 -7.92
N THR A 109 27.60 20.64 -8.01
CA THR A 109 28.04 21.20 -9.30
C THR A 109 29.20 20.40 -9.87
N GLN A 110 29.41 20.45 -11.19
CA GLN A 110 30.50 19.74 -11.87
C GLN A 110 30.46 18.20 -11.69
N ALA A 111 29.32 17.66 -11.25
CA ALA A 111 29.05 16.24 -11.11
C ALA A 111 27.70 15.90 -11.73
N ILE A 112 27.60 14.72 -12.34
CA ILE A 112 26.30 14.17 -12.77
C ILE A 112 25.67 13.51 -11.55
N THR A 113 24.55 14.05 -11.08
CA THR A 113 23.72 13.44 -10.04
C THR A 113 22.63 12.61 -10.71
N GLU A 114 22.79 11.28 -10.70
CA GLU A 114 21.82 10.35 -11.28
C GLU A 114 20.90 9.78 -10.20
N PHE A 115 19.58 9.83 -10.45
CA PHE A 115 18.58 9.13 -9.66
C PHE A 115 18.17 7.87 -10.42
N PHE A 116 18.69 6.72 -9.99
CA PHE A 116 18.31 5.43 -10.56
C PHE A 116 17.37 4.67 -9.61
N GLY A 117 16.21 4.29 -10.12
CA GLY A 117 15.30 3.34 -9.50
C GLY A 117 14.51 2.61 -10.58
N GLU A 118 14.33 1.30 -10.46
CA GLU A 118 13.49 0.54 -11.38
C GLU A 118 12.05 1.07 -11.34
N PHE A 119 11.66 1.70 -12.46
CA PHE A 119 10.30 2.11 -12.73
C PHE A 119 9.49 0.86 -13.09
N GLY A 120 8.36 0.62 -12.41
CA GLY A 120 7.67 -0.67 -12.56
C GLY A 120 8.44 -1.82 -11.91
N SER A 121 8.99 -1.62 -10.70
CA SER A 121 9.66 -2.69 -9.92
C SER A 121 8.70 -3.78 -9.42
N GLY A 122 7.56 -3.95 -10.07
CA GLY A 122 6.56 -4.95 -9.84
C GLY A 122 6.06 -5.03 -8.42
N LYS A 123 5.93 -3.95 -7.64
CA LYS A 123 5.40 -4.02 -6.24
C LYS A 123 3.88 -4.17 -6.20
N CYS A 124 3.38 -5.16 -6.91
CA CYS A 124 1.97 -5.35 -7.10
C CYS A 124 1.42 -6.46 -6.20
N VAL A 125 0.10 -6.44 -6.03
CA VAL A 125 -0.68 -7.45 -5.33
C VAL A 125 -1.54 -8.22 -6.35
N ALA A 126 -1.91 -9.45 -6.03
CA ALA A 126 -2.76 -10.26 -6.89
C ALA A 126 -4.15 -9.62 -7.06
N LYS A 127 -4.79 -9.90 -8.19
CA LYS A 127 -6.09 -9.36 -8.62
C LYS A 127 -7.23 -9.49 -7.59
N GLY A 128 -7.21 -10.57 -6.82
CA GLY A 128 -8.20 -10.86 -5.78
C GLY A 128 -7.96 -10.17 -4.42
N THR A 129 -6.94 -9.32 -4.31
CA THR A 129 -6.60 -8.60 -3.08
C THR A 129 -7.66 -7.55 -2.78
N TYR A 130 -8.34 -7.66 -1.64
CA TYR A 130 -9.33 -6.67 -1.24
C TYR A 130 -8.64 -5.40 -0.73
N VAL A 131 -9.15 -4.25 -1.16
CA VAL A 131 -8.63 -2.93 -0.77
C VAL A 131 -9.80 -2.04 -0.36
N PRO A 132 -9.75 -1.43 0.85
CA PRO A 132 -10.66 -0.35 1.20
C PRO A 132 -10.24 0.94 0.49
N TYR A 133 -11.16 1.55 -0.25
CA TYR A 133 -10.95 2.83 -0.91
C TYR A 133 -12.18 3.71 -0.75
N LEU A 134 -12.00 5.02 -0.88
CA LEU A 134 -13.07 6.00 -0.83
C LEU A 134 -13.25 6.64 -2.19
N ASN A 135 -14.50 6.90 -2.55
CA ASN A 135 -14.83 7.59 -3.80
C ASN A 135 -15.96 8.60 -3.58
N PRO A 136 -15.65 9.88 -3.29
CA PRO A 136 -14.49 10.37 -2.52
C PRO A 136 -14.66 10.22 -1.00
N ASP A 137 -15.91 10.10 -0.53
CA ASP A 137 -16.26 10.06 0.90
C ASP A 137 -16.94 8.74 1.31
N GLU A 138 -17.32 7.91 0.35
CA GLU A 138 -17.89 6.58 0.60
C GLU A 138 -16.81 5.51 0.54
N ILE A 139 -16.62 4.80 1.65
CA ILE A 139 -15.81 3.61 1.78
C ILE A 139 -16.45 2.46 0.99
N HIS A 140 -15.66 1.88 0.11
CA HIS A 140 -15.89 0.61 -0.58
C HIS A 140 -14.82 -0.39 -0.18
N LEU A 141 -15.12 -1.68 -0.25
CA LEU A 141 -14.17 -2.77 0.00
C LEU A 141 -14.32 -3.84 -1.08
N GLU A 142 -13.41 -3.83 -2.04
CA GLU A 142 -13.51 -4.60 -3.29
C GLU A 142 -12.16 -5.21 -3.68
N PRO A 143 -12.14 -6.31 -4.45
CA PRO A 143 -10.93 -6.78 -5.12
C PRO A 143 -10.30 -5.68 -5.96
N ILE A 144 -8.97 -5.55 -5.91
CA ILE A 144 -8.23 -4.51 -6.62
C ILE A 144 -8.47 -4.55 -8.14
N GLU A 145 -8.75 -5.71 -8.71
CA GLU A 145 -9.12 -5.86 -10.12
C GLU A 145 -10.46 -5.19 -10.46
N ASP A 146 -11.44 -5.30 -9.57
CA ASP A 146 -12.77 -4.70 -9.77
C ASP A 146 -12.66 -3.17 -9.71
N ILE A 147 -11.81 -2.65 -8.83
CA ILE A 147 -11.49 -1.22 -8.73
C ILE A 147 -10.82 -0.75 -10.03
N TYR A 148 -9.80 -1.48 -10.51
CA TYR A 148 -9.11 -1.14 -11.75
C TYR A 148 -10.07 -1.11 -12.94
N GLU A 149 -10.89 -2.16 -13.12
CA GLU A 149 -11.84 -2.26 -14.23
C GLU A 149 -12.94 -1.19 -14.15
N LYS A 150 -13.37 -0.81 -12.93
CA LYS A 150 -14.29 0.31 -12.72
C LYS A 150 -13.71 1.62 -13.27
N TYR A 151 -12.48 1.97 -12.87
CA TYR A 151 -11.88 3.25 -13.28
C TYR A 151 -11.35 3.22 -14.73
N LYS A 152 -10.94 2.06 -15.23
CA LYS A 152 -10.61 1.85 -16.65
C LYS A 152 -11.79 2.21 -17.54
N ARG A 153 -13.01 1.79 -17.18
CA ARG A 153 -14.24 2.14 -17.94
C ARG A 153 -14.54 3.64 -17.92
N LEU A 154 -14.14 4.34 -16.86
CA LEU A 154 -14.41 5.77 -16.69
C LEU A 154 -13.37 6.66 -17.38
N TYR A 155 -12.09 6.30 -17.30
CA TYR A 155 -10.99 7.17 -17.68
C TYR A 155 -10.07 6.60 -18.76
N GLY A 156 -10.31 5.36 -19.18
CA GLY A 156 -9.44 4.66 -20.12
C GLY A 156 -8.17 4.14 -19.45
N GLU A 157 -7.50 3.25 -20.17
CA GLU A 157 -6.23 2.64 -19.79
C GLU A 157 -5.16 3.08 -20.79
N GLN A 158 -3.94 3.31 -20.31
CA GLN A 158 -2.82 3.76 -21.13
C GLN A 158 -1.60 2.84 -20.91
N PRO A 159 -0.86 2.47 -21.96
CA PRO A 159 0.39 1.73 -21.81
C PRO A 159 1.40 2.51 -20.96
N TYR A 160 2.10 1.80 -20.07
CA TYR A 160 3.08 2.40 -19.17
C TYR A 160 4.12 1.38 -18.71
N GLY A 161 5.39 1.61 -19.04
CA GLY A 161 6.45 0.62 -18.79
C GLY A 161 6.10 -0.72 -19.44
N ASP A 162 6.16 -1.80 -18.66
CA ASP A 162 5.80 -3.16 -19.08
C ASP A 162 4.30 -3.48 -18.90
N GLY A 163 3.52 -2.51 -18.41
CA GLY A 163 2.12 -2.67 -18.06
C GLY A 163 1.25 -1.52 -18.52
N PHE A 164 0.26 -1.19 -17.69
CA PHE A 164 -0.76 -0.20 -18.00
C PHE A 164 -1.18 0.60 -16.77
N ILE A 165 -1.52 1.86 -16.98
CA ILE A 165 -2.06 2.74 -15.94
C ILE A 165 -3.48 3.20 -16.25
N VAL A 166 -4.23 3.47 -15.18
CA VAL A 166 -5.53 4.13 -15.20
C VAL A 166 -5.47 5.31 -14.23
N PRO A 167 -5.75 6.55 -14.67
CA PRO A 167 -5.77 7.70 -13.78
C PRO A 167 -6.98 7.61 -12.83
N LEU A 168 -6.80 8.10 -11.61
CA LEU A 168 -7.85 8.19 -10.59
C LEU A 168 -8.17 9.66 -10.31
N ARG A 169 -9.44 9.95 -9.96
CA ARG A 169 -9.89 11.29 -9.61
C ARG A 169 -10.81 11.23 -8.39
N GLY A 170 -10.41 11.86 -7.30
CA GLY A 170 -11.16 11.85 -6.04
C GLY A 170 -11.25 10.46 -5.42
N VAL A 171 -10.21 9.65 -5.59
CA VAL A 171 -10.14 8.30 -5.04
C VAL A 171 -9.09 8.30 -3.95
N LYS A 172 -9.49 7.94 -2.74
CA LYS A 172 -8.57 7.82 -1.61
C LYS A 172 -8.40 6.37 -1.23
N VAL A 173 -7.23 5.97 -0.78
CA VAL A 173 -6.99 4.66 -0.18
C VAL A 173 -6.50 4.85 1.24
N PHE A 174 -6.85 3.92 2.13
CA PHE A 174 -6.29 3.93 3.47
C PHE A 174 -4.79 3.72 3.37
N SER A 175 -4.01 4.60 4.00
CA SER A 175 -2.56 4.54 4.04
C SER A 175 -2.10 4.66 5.49
N PHE A 176 -0.99 4.03 5.82
CA PHE A 176 -0.29 4.30 7.06
C PHE A 176 0.49 5.62 6.94
N THR A 177 0.19 6.53 7.85
CA THR A 177 0.95 7.76 8.12
C THR A 177 1.62 7.60 9.48
N GLY A 178 2.70 8.35 9.76
CA GLY A 178 3.43 8.19 11.03
C GLY A 178 2.58 8.28 12.31
N CYS A 179 1.36 8.85 12.19
CA CYS A 179 0.39 9.02 13.26
C CYS A 179 -0.74 7.98 13.29
N GLY A 180 -0.89 7.11 12.28
CA GLY A 180 -2.04 6.21 12.20
C GLY A 180 -2.31 5.68 10.80
N THR A 181 -3.55 5.28 10.56
CA THR A 181 -4.02 5.08 9.19
C THR A 181 -5.08 6.11 8.86
N GLU A 182 -5.01 6.67 7.66
CA GLU A 182 -5.99 7.64 7.17
C GLU A 182 -6.18 7.52 5.65
N PRO A 183 -7.30 8.00 5.10
CA PRO A 183 -7.51 8.07 3.66
C PRO A 183 -6.58 9.09 3.00
N VAL A 184 -5.82 8.66 2.00
CA VAL A 184 -4.89 9.50 1.22
C VAL A 184 -5.21 9.38 -0.26
N GLU A 185 -5.08 10.47 -1.01
CA GLU A 185 -5.37 10.51 -2.45
C GLU A 185 -4.48 9.53 -3.23
N ALA A 186 -5.12 8.75 -4.10
CA ALA A 186 -4.46 7.90 -5.07
C ALA A 186 -4.56 8.54 -6.46
N ALA A 187 -3.43 8.65 -7.17
CA ALA A 187 -3.38 9.36 -8.45
C ALA A 187 -3.62 8.44 -9.65
N PHE A 188 -3.18 7.17 -9.58
CA PHE A 188 -3.37 6.19 -10.62
C PHE A 188 -3.36 4.76 -10.06
N MET A 189 -3.94 3.83 -10.81
CA MET A 189 -3.71 2.39 -10.63
C MET A 189 -2.82 1.87 -11.73
N TYR A 190 -1.96 0.92 -11.41
CA TYR A 190 -1.10 0.21 -12.33
C TYR A 190 -1.51 -1.26 -12.41
N ARG A 191 -1.32 -1.89 -13.57
CA ARG A 191 -1.32 -3.34 -13.70
C ARG A 191 -0.28 -3.83 -14.70
N GLU A 192 0.21 -5.04 -14.49
CA GLU A 192 1.13 -5.74 -15.40
C GLU A 192 0.91 -7.24 -15.34
N TRP A 193 1.34 -7.96 -16.38
CA TRP A 193 1.26 -9.41 -16.42
C TRP A 193 2.48 -10.03 -15.74
N VAL A 194 2.28 -11.02 -14.85
CA VAL A 194 3.39 -11.77 -14.25
C VAL A 194 3.13 -13.27 -14.25
N ASP A 195 4.22 -14.02 -14.37
CA ASP A 195 4.19 -15.49 -14.45
C ASP A 195 4.05 -16.16 -13.09
N GLU A 196 4.56 -15.51 -12.04
CA GLU A 196 4.62 -16.05 -10.69
C GLU A 196 4.41 -14.98 -9.61
N LEU A 197 3.97 -15.45 -8.44
CA LEU A 197 3.81 -14.66 -7.22
C LEU A 197 4.50 -15.35 -6.05
N LEU A 198 4.75 -14.57 -5.00
CA LEU A 198 4.94 -15.09 -3.66
C LEU A 198 3.62 -15.13 -2.91
N VAL A 199 3.41 -16.24 -2.19
CA VAL A 199 2.37 -16.39 -1.19
C VAL A 199 3.05 -16.33 0.17
N VAL A 200 2.80 -15.23 0.89
CA VAL A 200 3.26 -15.01 2.26
C VAL A 200 2.10 -15.31 3.21
N ARG A 201 2.26 -16.31 4.07
CA ARG A 201 1.30 -16.63 5.13
C ARG A 201 1.82 -16.18 6.49
N THR A 202 0.92 -15.75 7.36
CA THR A 202 1.25 -15.28 8.71
C THR A 202 0.46 -16.02 9.79
N GLY A 203 0.91 -15.89 11.04
CA GLY A 203 0.31 -16.57 12.20
C GLY A 203 -1.09 -16.08 12.57
N GLN A 204 -1.47 -14.85 12.22
CA GLN A 204 -2.87 -14.41 12.31
C GLN A 204 -3.71 -14.82 11.10
N GLY A 205 -3.15 -15.55 10.13
CA GLY A 205 -3.87 -16.14 9.01
C GLY A 205 -4.06 -15.23 7.81
N ARG A 206 -3.16 -14.26 7.61
CA ARG A 206 -3.08 -13.53 6.34
C ARG A 206 -2.51 -14.47 5.29
N GLU A 207 -3.06 -14.45 4.09
CA GLU A 207 -2.45 -15.03 2.89
C GLU A 207 -2.28 -13.90 1.88
N LEU A 208 -1.06 -13.35 1.80
CA LEU A 208 -0.73 -12.25 0.91
C LEU A 208 -0.16 -12.83 -0.38
N LYS A 209 -0.84 -12.58 -1.50
CA LYS A 209 -0.34 -12.96 -2.83
C LYS A 209 0.23 -11.71 -3.49
N ILE A 210 1.55 -11.61 -3.47
CA ILE A 210 2.30 -10.41 -3.84
C ILE A 210 3.50 -10.80 -4.69
N THR A 211 4.01 -9.89 -5.49
CA THR A 211 5.21 -10.16 -6.29
C THR A 211 6.46 -10.33 -5.41
N PRO A 212 7.53 -10.97 -5.93
CA PRO A 212 8.79 -11.12 -5.20
C PRO A 212 9.43 -9.81 -4.72
N THR A 213 9.18 -8.72 -5.44
CA THR A 213 9.77 -7.38 -5.21
C THR A 213 8.91 -6.49 -4.31
N HIS A 214 7.64 -6.86 -4.04
CA HIS A 214 6.76 -6.12 -3.14
C HIS A 214 7.42 -5.96 -1.76
N MET A 215 7.32 -4.78 -1.15
CA MET A 215 7.94 -4.53 0.15
C MET A 215 6.90 -4.58 1.26
N LEU A 216 7.24 -5.24 2.35
CA LEU A 216 6.45 -5.25 3.57
C LEU A 216 7.25 -4.53 4.66
N LEU A 217 6.55 -3.72 5.46
CA LEU A 217 7.16 -3.01 6.57
C LEU A 217 7.41 -4.00 7.70
N THR A 218 8.64 -4.03 8.19
CA THR A 218 9.11 -4.93 9.25
C THR A 218 9.74 -4.10 10.37
N ILE A 219 10.02 -4.74 11.51
CA ILE A 219 10.82 -4.17 12.60
C ILE A 219 12.07 -5.03 12.81
N ASP A 220 13.23 -4.39 12.94
CA ASP A 220 14.48 -5.08 13.27
C ASP A 220 14.60 -5.34 14.79
N ALA A 221 15.65 -6.06 15.19
CA ALA A 221 15.89 -6.41 16.59
C ALA A 221 16.17 -5.17 17.46
N GLU A 222 16.60 -4.07 16.84
CA GLU A 222 16.88 -2.78 17.48
C GLU A 222 15.62 -1.88 17.57
N GLY A 223 14.47 -2.35 17.05
CA GLY A 223 13.20 -1.62 17.11
C GLY A 223 12.97 -0.63 15.96
N ASN A 224 13.82 -0.61 14.94
CA ASN A 224 13.67 0.30 13.79
C ASN A 224 12.79 -0.30 12.70
N LEU A 225 11.95 0.56 12.12
CA LEU A 225 11.11 0.21 10.98
C LEU A 225 11.95 0.08 9.71
N ARG A 226 11.79 -1.02 8.97
CA ARG A 226 12.47 -1.27 7.70
C ARG A 226 11.56 -1.91 6.67
N TRP A 227 11.64 -1.44 5.44
CA TRP A 227 10.98 -2.07 4.30
C TRP A 227 11.82 -3.25 3.79
N VAL A 228 11.24 -4.44 3.79
CA VAL A 228 11.91 -5.68 3.35
C VAL A 228 11.16 -6.26 2.15
N ARG A 229 11.89 -6.70 1.13
CA ARG A 229 11.29 -7.35 -0.05
C ARG A 229 10.64 -8.67 0.35
N ALA A 230 9.49 -8.97 -0.24
CA ALA A 230 8.75 -10.20 0.02
C ALA A 230 9.61 -11.46 -0.21
N ALA A 231 10.47 -11.46 -1.24
CA ALA A 231 11.40 -12.57 -1.51
C ALA A 231 12.49 -12.78 -0.45
N GLN A 232 12.71 -11.81 0.43
CA GLN A 232 13.70 -11.89 1.51
C GLN A 232 13.06 -12.28 2.85
N LEU A 233 11.72 -12.30 2.93
CA LEU A 233 11.02 -12.71 4.13
C LEU A 233 11.23 -14.20 4.41
N LYS A 234 11.32 -14.52 5.69
CA LYS A 234 11.47 -15.86 6.24
C LYS A 234 10.46 -16.05 7.38
N PRO A 235 10.08 -17.31 7.68
CA PRO A 235 9.30 -17.60 8.88
C PRO A 235 9.92 -16.94 10.12
N GLY A 236 9.07 -16.31 10.93
CA GLY A 236 9.45 -15.51 12.10
C GLY A 236 9.72 -14.03 11.83
N ASN A 237 9.80 -13.57 10.57
CA ASN A 237 9.88 -12.13 10.32
C ASN A 237 8.54 -11.45 10.66
N PRO A 238 8.56 -10.32 11.40
CA PRO A 238 7.36 -9.54 11.67
C PRO A 238 7.00 -8.68 10.45
N ILE A 239 5.71 -8.59 10.16
CA ILE A 239 5.14 -7.65 9.19
C ILE A 239 4.20 -6.69 9.92
N ALA A 240 4.22 -5.43 9.49
CA ALA A 240 3.42 -4.38 10.10
C ALA A 240 1.95 -4.51 9.69
N VAL A 241 1.09 -4.41 10.69
CA VAL A 241 -0.37 -4.39 10.51
C VAL A 241 -0.94 -3.20 11.27
N PRO A 242 -1.96 -2.52 10.74
CA PRO A 242 -2.55 -1.39 11.47
C PRO A 242 -3.23 -1.86 12.75
N THR A 243 -3.10 -1.09 13.83
CA THR A 243 -3.87 -1.35 15.07
C THR A 243 -5.31 -0.88 14.96
N ARG A 244 -5.55 0.15 14.15
CA ARG A 244 -6.86 0.75 13.92
C ARG A 244 -6.95 1.35 12.52
N LEU A 245 -8.14 1.28 11.91
CA LEU A 245 -8.49 2.01 10.69
C LEU A 245 -9.33 3.25 11.02
N THR A 246 -8.75 4.44 10.83
CA THR A 246 -9.46 5.70 11.12
C THR A 246 -10.17 6.19 9.87
N ALA A 247 -11.50 6.33 9.95
CA ALA A 247 -12.31 6.90 8.90
C ALA A 247 -13.47 7.70 9.50
N ALA A 248 -13.77 8.86 8.91
CA ALA A 248 -15.04 9.52 9.13
C ALA A 248 -16.19 8.54 8.80
N GLY A 249 -17.30 8.68 9.51
CA GLY A 249 -18.44 7.79 9.28
C GLY A 249 -19.76 8.48 9.53
N ASP A 250 -20.76 8.05 8.76
CA ASP A 250 -22.12 8.52 8.85
C ASP A 250 -22.76 8.07 10.18
N SER A 251 -23.45 9.00 10.84
CA SER A 251 -24.21 8.77 12.08
C SER A 251 -25.72 8.78 11.86
N SER A 252 -26.19 8.76 10.60
CA SER A 252 -27.62 8.85 10.25
C SER A 252 -28.43 7.62 10.63
N LEU A 253 -27.81 6.43 10.62
CA LEU A 253 -28.47 5.18 10.96
C LEU A 253 -28.74 5.10 12.46
N ASN A 254 -29.92 4.63 12.85
CA ASN A 254 -30.22 4.43 14.26
C ASN A 254 -29.40 3.25 14.82
N PRO A 255 -28.90 3.33 16.08
CA PRO A 255 -28.14 2.25 16.68
C PRO A 255 -28.87 0.89 16.74
N ASP A 256 -30.19 0.88 16.96
CA ASP A 256 -30.99 -0.34 16.93
C ASP A 256 -31.14 -0.91 15.50
N ASP A 257 -31.21 -0.04 14.50
CA ASP A 257 -31.23 -0.45 13.09
C ASP A 257 -29.88 -1.08 12.70
N ALA A 258 -28.76 -0.52 13.19
CA ALA A 258 -27.42 -1.10 13.01
C ALA A 258 -27.28 -2.48 13.69
N TYR A 259 -27.74 -2.59 14.94
CA TYR A 259 -27.78 -3.87 15.66
C TYR A 259 -28.63 -4.92 14.93
N PHE A 260 -29.83 -4.54 14.46
CA PHE A 260 -30.70 -5.43 13.70
C PHE A 260 -30.05 -5.91 12.39
N LEU A 261 -29.35 -5.02 11.67
CA LEU A 261 -28.58 -5.39 10.48
C LEU A 261 -27.49 -6.42 10.82
N GLY A 262 -26.81 -6.26 11.95
CA GLY A 262 -25.84 -7.24 12.46
C GLY A 262 -26.48 -8.60 12.68
N LEU A 263 -27.61 -8.61 13.40
CA LEU A 263 -28.35 -9.83 13.73
C LEU A 263 -28.83 -10.58 12.47
N PHE A 264 -29.38 -9.85 11.50
CA PHE A 264 -29.80 -10.45 10.22
C PHE A 264 -28.59 -10.92 9.39
N THR A 265 -27.49 -10.18 9.40
CA THR A 265 -26.27 -10.58 8.70
C THR A 265 -25.72 -11.90 9.26
N ALA A 266 -25.81 -12.12 10.57
CA ALA A 266 -25.42 -13.37 11.21
C ALA A 266 -26.42 -14.51 10.97
N ALA A 267 -27.67 -14.33 11.40
CA ALA A 267 -28.67 -15.41 11.55
C ALA A 267 -29.88 -15.30 10.61
N GLY A 268 -29.89 -14.31 9.72
CA GLY A 268 -30.97 -14.07 8.78
C GLY A 268 -31.01 -15.09 7.63
N GLU A 269 -32.22 -15.52 7.27
CA GLU A 269 -32.54 -16.32 6.09
C GLU A 269 -33.41 -15.50 5.13
N ALA A 270 -33.31 -15.75 3.82
CA ALA A 270 -33.94 -14.91 2.79
C ALA A 270 -35.35 -15.38 2.35
N LYS A 271 -35.69 -16.67 2.51
CA LYS A 271 -36.89 -17.28 1.91
C LYS A 271 -37.63 -18.21 2.88
N PRO A 272 -38.63 -17.72 3.63
CA PRO A 272 -38.98 -16.30 3.81
C PRO A 272 -37.94 -15.56 4.68
N PRO A 273 -37.88 -14.20 4.60
CA PRO A 273 -37.08 -13.38 5.50
C PRO A 273 -37.34 -13.74 6.96
N SER A 274 -36.33 -14.24 7.65
CA SER A 274 -36.49 -14.69 9.04
C SER A 274 -35.18 -14.66 9.80
N ILE A 275 -35.25 -14.57 11.13
CA ILE A 275 -34.11 -14.74 12.03
C ILE A 275 -34.44 -15.88 12.98
N THR A 276 -33.53 -16.84 13.12
CA THR A 276 -33.67 -17.93 14.08
C THR A 276 -32.69 -17.73 15.23
N THR A 277 -33.18 -17.77 16.47
CA THR A 277 -32.35 -17.63 17.68
C THR A 277 -32.82 -18.56 18.79
N GLY A 278 -31.86 -19.10 19.55
CA GLY A 278 -32.11 -19.77 20.82
C GLY A 278 -32.02 -18.85 22.04
N ASN A 279 -31.64 -17.58 21.84
CA ASN A 279 -31.48 -16.61 22.92
C ASN A 279 -32.79 -15.86 23.17
N THR A 280 -33.36 -16.05 24.37
CA THR A 280 -34.65 -15.47 24.79
C THR A 280 -34.61 -13.95 24.86
N GLU A 281 -33.49 -13.36 25.25
CA GLU A 281 -33.32 -11.90 25.31
C GLU A 281 -33.28 -11.29 23.92
N VAL A 282 -32.53 -11.90 22.99
CA VAL A 282 -32.52 -11.50 21.57
C VAL A 282 -33.92 -11.62 20.95
N LYS A 283 -34.65 -12.71 21.25
CA LYS A 283 -36.05 -12.88 20.82
C LYS A 283 -36.95 -11.75 21.34
N ARG A 284 -36.85 -11.40 22.63
CA ARG A 284 -37.64 -10.34 23.25
C ARG A 284 -37.32 -8.99 22.62
N TRP A 285 -36.04 -8.67 22.51
CA TRP A 285 -35.58 -7.43 21.88
C TRP A 285 -36.06 -7.31 20.44
N LEU A 286 -35.87 -8.35 19.61
CA LEU A 286 -36.24 -8.33 18.20
C LEU A 286 -37.77 -8.18 18.03
N THR A 287 -38.56 -8.84 18.86
CA THR A 287 -40.03 -8.70 18.80
C THR A 287 -40.48 -7.28 19.15
N THR A 288 -39.87 -6.67 20.17
CA THR A 288 -40.17 -5.28 20.56
C THR A 288 -39.71 -4.29 19.49
N TYR A 289 -38.50 -4.48 18.95
CA TYR A 289 -37.96 -3.66 17.87
C TYR A 289 -38.87 -3.68 16.63
N LEU A 290 -39.29 -4.86 16.17
CA LEU A 290 -40.16 -4.97 15.00
C LEU A 290 -41.51 -4.28 15.20
N LYS A 291 -42.10 -4.39 16.39
CA LYS A 291 -43.37 -3.74 16.73
C LYS A 291 -43.24 -2.22 16.80
N ASN A 292 -42.26 -1.72 17.55
CA ASN A 292 -42.17 -0.30 17.89
C ASN A 292 -41.48 0.53 16.79
N ARG A 293 -40.45 -0.04 16.15
CA ARG A 293 -39.63 0.67 15.16
C ARG A 293 -40.16 0.51 13.75
N LEU A 294 -40.68 -0.68 13.42
CA LEU A 294 -41.08 -1.04 12.05
C LEU A 294 -42.58 -1.30 11.89
N ASN A 295 -43.38 -0.99 12.91
CA ASN A 295 -44.85 -1.20 12.95
C ASN A 295 -45.25 -2.58 12.41
N SER A 296 -44.45 -3.60 12.73
CA SER A 296 -44.59 -4.96 12.20
C SER A 296 -44.81 -5.94 13.35
N SER A 297 -45.85 -6.76 13.24
CA SER A 297 -46.08 -7.87 14.17
C SER A 297 -45.49 -9.16 13.58
N PRO A 298 -44.32 -9.63 14.06
CA PRO A 298 -43.71 -10.83 13.52
C PRO A 298 -44.52 -12.08 13.88
N THR A 299 -44.55 -13.05 12.96
CA THR A 299 -45.03 -14.40 13.27
C THR A 299 -43.89 -15.19 13.91
N LEU A 300 -44.14 -15.76 15.07
CA LEU A 300 -43.19 -16.60 15.80
C LEU A 300 -43.47 -18.08 15.51
N ARG A 301 -42.43 -18.84 15.21
CA ARG A 301 -42.46 -20.30 15.15
C ARG A 301 -41.49 -20.86 16.16
N GLU A 302 -41.99 -21.64 17.10
CA GLU A 302 -41.18 -22.24 18.16
C GLU A 302 -40.94 -23.71 17.83
N GLU A 303 -39.67 -24.11 17.77
CA GLU A 303 -39.26 -25.50 17.56
C GLU A 303 -38.17 -25.86 18.57
N LYS A 304 -38.49 -26.78 19.50
CA LYS A 304 -37.59 -27.21 20.58
C LYS A 304 -37.04 -26.01 21.39
N ASN A 305 -35.75 -25.71 21.24
CA ASN A 305 -35.02 -24.67 21.97
C ASN A 305 -34.71 -23.43 21.11
N VAL A 306 -35.29 -23.33 19.91
CA VAL A 306 -35.09 -22.20 19.01
C VAL A 306 -36.41 -21.57 18.62
N THR A 307 -36.41 -20.26 18.42
CA THR A 307 -37.54 -19.52 17.86
C THR A 307 -37.13 -18.92 16.52
N THR A 308 -37.90 -19.21 15.48
CA THR A 308 -37.81 -18.55 14.18
C THR A 308 -38.81 -17.40 14.14
N ILE A 309 -38.29 -16.19 13.90
CA ILE A 309 -39.04 -14.94 13.86
C ILE A 309 -39.17 -14.56 12.38
N LEU A 310 -40.38 -14.68 11.83
CA LEU A 310 -40.67 -14.30 10.45
C LEU A 310 -40.74 -12.77 10.35
N LEU A 311 -39.98 -12.22 9.42
CA LEU A 311 -39.89 -10.78 9.19
C LEU A 311 -40.89 -10.35 8.10
N GLY A 312 -41.69 -9.34 8.39
CA GLY A 312 -42.65 -8.78 7.45
C GLY A 312 -42.00 -8.00 6.31
N GLY A 313 -42.78 -7.62 5.30
CA GLY A 313 -42.25 -6.89 4.13
C GLY A 313 -41.57 -5.55 4.45
N SER A 314 -41.93 -4.90 5.55
CA SER A 314 -41.39 -3.61 5.97
C SER A 314 -39.89 -3.63 6.28
N VAL A 315 -39.31 -4.79 6.64
CA VAL A 315 -37.87 -4.89 6.92
C VAL A 315 -37.01 -4.81 5.66
N LYS A 316 -37.59 -5.04 4.47
CA LYS A 316 -36.82 -5.15 3.22
C LYS A 316 -36.10 -3.86 2.86
N ASN A 317 -36.70 -2.71 3.17
CA ASN A 317 -36.08 -1.41 2.90
C ASN A 317 -34.81 -1.22 3.73
N LEU A 318 -34.83 -1.62 5.00
CA LEU A 318 -33.68 -1.53 5.89
C LEU A 318 -32.60 -2.56 5.53
N LEU A 319 -33.00 -3.81 5.27
CA LEU A 319 -32.08 -4.89 4.90
C LEU A 319 -31.47 -4.71 3.49
N GLY A 320 -32.11 -3.96 2.60
CA GLY A 320 -31.68 -3.77 1.23
C GLY A 320 -31.35 -5.09 0.52
N ARG A 321 -30.17 -5.16 -0.11
CA ARG A 321 -29.72 -6.34 -0.86
C ARG A 321 -29.51 -7.58 0.03
N ILE A 322 -29.12 -7.40 1.31
CA ILE A 322 -28.83 -8.55 2.18
C ILE A 322 -30.07 -9.39 2.47
N ALA A 323 -31.28 -8.81 2.38
CA ALA A 323 -32.56 -9.50 2.57
C ALA A 323 -32.74 -10.72 1.64
N SER A 324 -32.05 -10.72 0.50
CA SER A 324 -32.17 -11.73 -0.55
C SER A 324 -30.95 -12.66 -0.66
N CYS A 325 -29.91 -12.43 0.13
CA CYS A 325 -28.65 -13.15 0.04
C CYS A 325 -28.72 -14.53 0.73
N ARG A 326 -28.03 -15.50 0.14
CA ARG A 326 -27.70 -16.76 0.81
C ARG A 326 -26.48 -16.56 1.72
N ALA A 327 -26.21 -17.50 2.61
CA ALA A 327 -25.09 -17.43 3.56
C ALA A 327 -23.71 -17.19 2.88
N GLU A 328 -23.49 -17.80 1.71
CA GLU A 328 -22.28 -17.63 0.89
C GLU A 328 -22.16 -16.27 0.19
N ASP A 329 -23.28 -15.55 0.02
CA ASP A 329 -23.35 -14.28 -0.72
C ASP A 329 -23.52 -13.07 0.20
N LYS A 330 -23.65 -13.28 1.53
CA LYS A 330 -23.77 -12.19 2.50
C LYS A 330 -22.55 -11.29 2.47
N PHE A 331 -22.72 -10.04 2.86
CA PHE A 331 -21.65 -9.04 2.87
C PHE A 331 -21.96 -8.01 3.95
N THR A 332 -20.97 -7.19 4.31
CA THR A 332 -21.19 -6.03 5.19
C THR A 332 -22.00 -4.98 4.44
N PRO A 333 -23.18 -4.55 4.93
CA PRO A 333 -23.98 -3.51 4.28
C PRO A 333 -23.21 -2.18 4.13
N ASP A 334 -23.42 -1.48 3.01
CA ASP A 334 -22.68 -0.26 2.69
C ASP A 334 -22.90 0.86 3.72
N ASN A 335 -24.12 0.97 4.26
CA ASN A 335 -24.46 1.90 5.34
C ASN A 335 -23.76 1.57 6.67
N ILE A 336 -23.29 0.33 6.87
CA ILE A 336 -22.49 -0.08 8.03
C ILE A 336 -21.00 0.14 7.74
N LEU A 337 -20.55 -0.21 6.53
CA LEU A 337 -19.17 0.02 6.11
C LEU A 337 -18.77 1.50 6.26
N ASN A 338 -19.72 2.40 5.94
CA ASN A 338 -19.61 3.84 6.03
C ASN A 338 -20.07 4.44 7.38
N ALA A 339 -20.51 3.63 8.34
CA ALA A 339 -21.04 4.16 9.59
C ALA A 339 -19.93 4.70 10.51
N CYS A 340 -20.30 5.57 11.45
CA CYS A 340 -19.41 5.97 12.54
C CYS A 340 -19.08 4.78 13.46
N GLU A 341 -18.01 4.89 14.24
CA GLU A 341 -17.51 3.80 15.10
C GLU A 341 -18.59 3.23 16.03
N GLU A 342 -19.44 4.09 16.61
CA GLU A 342 -20.52 3.68 17.50
C GLU A 342 -21.54 2.77 16.79
N LEU A 343 -21.90 3.06 15.54
CA LEU A 343 -22.82 2.23 14.78
C LEU A 343 -22.18 0.93 14.32
N VAL A 344 -20.88 0.95 14.01
CA VAL A 344 -20.11 -0.28 13.77
C VAL A 344 -20.12 -1.18 15.01
N LYS A 345 -19.96 -0.62 16.22
CA LYS A 345 -20.06 -1.38 17.48
C LYS A 345 -21.44 -2.02 17.65
N HIS A 346 -22.53 -1.30 17.35
CA HIS A 346 -23.88 -1.85 17.41
C HIS A 346 -24.10 -2.98 16.40
N PHE A 347 -23.63 -2.82 15.16
CA PHE A 347 -23.69 -3.88 14.16
C PHE A 347 -22.91 -5.13 14.58
N LEU A 348 -21.68 -4.96 15.08
CA LEU A 348 -20.86 -6.08 15.54
C LEU A 348 -21.50 -6.79 16.74
N ALA A 349 -22.11 -6.05 17.67
CA ALA A 349 -22.87 -6.62 18.79
C ALA A 349 -23.98 -7.55 18.28
N GLY A 350 -24.83 -7.05 17.38
CA GLY A 350 -25.92 -7.84 16.79
C GLY A 350 -25.42 -9.04 15.99
N TYR A 351 -24.30 -8.90 15.27
CA TYR A 351 -23.70 -10.00 14.53
C TYR A 351 -23.19 -11.11 15.46
N ILE A 352 -22.47 -10.75 16.52
CA ILE A 352 -21.92 -11.68 17.51
C ILE A 352 -23.06 -12.42 18.23
N GLU A 353 -24.07 -11.70 18.71
CA GLU A 353 -25.21 -12.31 19.39
C GLU A 353 -26.05 -13.20 18.47
N GLY A 354 -26.15 -12.84 17.19
CA GLY A 354 -26.80 -13.68 16.18
C GLY A 354 -26.08 -14.99 15.91
N ARG A 355 -24.76 -15.07 16.13
CA ARG A 355 -23.99 -16.31 16.00
C ARG A 355 -24.01 -17.18 17.25
N GLY A 356 -24.31 -16.58 18.40
CA GLY A 356 -24.15 -17.22 19.70
C GLY A 356 -22.74 -17.01 20.23
N TYR A 357 -22.65 -16.40 21.41
CA TYR A 357 -21.41 -16.09 22.11
C TYR A 357 -21.09 -17.20 23.13
N SER A 358 -19.85 -17.69 23.15
CA SER A 358 -19.32 -18.58 24.19
C SER A 358 -18.25 -17.86 25.01
N THR A 359 -18.14 -18.18 26.30
CA THR A 359 -17.24 -17.54 27.27
C THR A 359 -15.77 -17.85 27.07
N ASP A 360 -15.38 -18.75 26.16
CA ASP A 360 -13.97 -19.15 26.03
C ASP A 360 -13.29 -18.55 24.80
N ALA A 361 -14.02 -18.28 23.72
CA ALA A 361 -13.52 -17.61 22.51
C ALA A 361 -14.65 -16.97 21.71
N ILE A 362 -14.39 -15.83 21.07
CA ILE A 362 -15.33 -15.20 20.14
C ILE A 362 -14.99 -15.68 18.74
N GLU A 363 -15.91 -16.47 18.18
CA GLU A 363 -15.75 -17.10 16.88
C GLU A 363 -16.81 -16.58 15.91
N LEU A 364 -16.38 -16.09 14.75
CA LEU A 364 -17.26 -15.53 13.72
C LEU A 364 -17.14 -16.36 12.44
N PRO A 365 -17.83 -17.52 12.37
CA PRO A 365 -17.83 -18.36 11.17
C PRO A 365 -18.70 -17.75 10.07
N THR A 366 -18.22 -17.82 8.83
CA THR A 366 -18.96 -17.42 7.64
C THR A 366 -18.56 -18.24 6.42
N ARG A 367 -19.50 -18.43 5.49
CA ARG A 367 -19.25 -19.03 4.17
C ARG A 367 -18.96 -17.98 3.10
N SER A 368 -19.21 -16.71 3.41
CA SER A 368 -18.95 -15.61 2.49
C SER A 368 -17.57 -15.01 2.75
N ARG A 369 -16.72 -15.02 1.72
CA ARG A 369 -15.43 -14.32 1.72
C ARG A 369 -15.60 -12.81 1.90
N LYS A 370 -16.58 -12.23 1.18
CA LYS A 370 -16.85 -10.78 1.24
C LYS A 370 -17.27 -10.35 2.64
N LEU A 371 -18.08 -11.17 3.34
CA LEU A 371 -18.44 -10.91 4.73
C LEU A 371 -17.26 -11.13 5.68
N ALA A 372 -16.44 -12.17 5.47
CA ALA A 372 -15.27 -12.42 6.32
C ALA A 372 -14.32 -11.21 6.31
N TYR A 373 -13.97 -10.72 5.12
CA TYR A 373 -13.09 -9.56 4.99
C TYR A 373 -13.80 -8.30 5.50
N GLY A 374 -15.06 -8.07 5.14
CA GLY A 374 -15.83 -6.95 5.67
C GLY A 374 -15.85 -6.88 7.20
N LEU A 375 -16.02 -8.02 7.89
CA LEU A 375 -15.94 -8.09 9.35
C LEU A 375 -14.53 -7.80 9.87
N ALA A 376 -13.49 -8.31 9.22
CA ALA A 376 -12.10 -8.02 9.61
C ALA A 376 -11.78 -6.52 9.54
N TYR A 377 -12.21 -5.84 8.48
CA TYR A 377 -12.03 -4.40 8.33
C TYR A 377 -12.88 -3.61 9.35
N LEU A 378 -14.13 -4.01 9.63
CA LEU A 378 -14.96 -3.38 10.68
C LEU A 378 -14.37 -3.56 12.08
N LEU A 379 -13.85 -4.75 12.40
CA LEU A 379 -13.18 -5.02 13.67
C LEU A 379 -11.94 -4.12 13.82
N CYS A 380 -11.14 -3.97 12.77
CA CYS A 380 -9.98 -3.10 12.80
C CYS A 380 -10.37 -1.62 12.97
N ARG A 381 -11.53 -1.16 12.46
CA ARG A 381 -12.04 0.21 12.73
C ARG A 381 -12.30 0.47 14.21
N ILE A 382 -12.72 -0.54 14.98
CA ILE A 382 -12.88 -0.43 16.45
C ILE A 382 -11.59 -0.80 17.23
N GLY A 383 -10.49 -1.01 16.52
CA GLY A 383 -9.18 -1.34 17.08
C GLY A 383 -9.03 -2.80 17.53
N VAL A 384 -9.78 -3.73 16.92
CA VAL A 384 -9.70 -5.18 17.17
C VAL A 384 -9.07 -5.88 15.97
N ASN A 385 -8.01 -6.64 16.19
CA ASN A 385 -7.31 -7.39 15.17
C ASN A 385 -7.64 -8.89 15.27
N PRO A 386 -8.53 -9.42 14.41
CA PRO A 386 -8.88 -10.83 14.47
C PRO A 386 -7.78 -11.71 13.86
N VAL A 387 -7.73 -12.96 14.32
CA VAL A 387 -7.06 -14.06 13.62
C VAL A 387 -8.06 -14.67 12.64
N MET A 388 -7.65 -14.98 11.42
CA MET A 388 -8.51 -15.60 10.41
C MET A 388 -8.05 -17.00 10.07
N GLU A 389 -8.97 -17.96 10.12
CA GLU A 389 -8.75 -19.28 9.54
C GLU A 389 -9.61 -19.47 8.29
N GLU A 390 -8.98 -19.93 7.21
CA GLU A 390 -9.66 -20.44 6.03
C GLU A 390 -9.55 -21.97 6.00
N ARG A 391 -10.69 -22.65 5.86
CA ARG A 391 -10.75 -24.12 5.76
C ARG A 391 -11.58 -24.53 4.56
N ILE A 392 -11.12 -25.55 3.83
CA ILE A 392 -11.91 -26.18 2.77
C ILE A 392 -12.50 -27.48 3.32
N ALA A 393 -13.82 -27.57 3.38
CA ALA A 393 -14.53 -28.76 3.82
C ALA A 393 -15.58 -29.14 2.77
N ARG A 394 -15.54 -30.40 2.29
CA ARG A 394 -16.45 -30.92 1.25
C ARG A 394 -16.53 -30.01 0.00
N GLY A 395 -15.40 -29.50 -0.46
CA GLY A 395 -15.30 -28.61 -1.62
C GLY A 395 -15.82 -27.18 -1.41
N LYS A 396 -16.23 -26.83 -0.18
CA LYS A 396 -16.70 -25.49 0.17
C LYS A 396 -15.68 -24.80 1.07
N ARG A 397 -15.44 -23.51 0.80
CA ARG A 397 -14.61 -22.65 1.64
C ARG A 397 -15.42 -22.14 2.83
N TYR A 398 -14.79 -22.15 4.00
CA TYR A 398 -15.31 -21.62 5.24
C TYR A 398 -14.24 -20.69 5.82
N TYR A 399 -14.68 -19.53 6.27
CA TYR A 399 -13.85 -18.54 6.95
C TYR A 399 -14.29 -18.47 8.40
N LYS A 400 -13.34 -18.31 9.30
CA LYS A 400 -13.61 -18.15 10.73
C LYS A 400 -12.68 -17.11 11.28
N LEU A 401 -13.25 -16.01 11.80
CA LEU A 401 -12.48 -15.02 12.55
C LEU A 401 -12.51 -15.39 14.03
N PHE A 402 -11.37 -15.26 14.69
CA PHE A 402 -11.19 -15.44 16.12
C PHE A 402 -10.71 -14.14 16.73
N ILE A 403 -11.29 -13.77 17.87
CA ILE A 403 -10.82 -12.64 18.66
C ILE A 403 -10.25 -13.21 19.96
N THR A 404 -8.96 -12.95 20.19
CA THR A 404 -8.18 -13.52 21.30
C THR A 404 -7.43 -12.42 22.07
N GLY A 405 -6.92 -12.76 23.25
CA GLY A 405 -6.09 -11.84 24.05
C GLY A 405 -6.80 -10.56 24.50
N GLY A 406 -6.06 -9.46 24.57
CA GLY A 406 -6.56 -8.16 25.07
C GLY A 406 -7.65 -7.52 24.22
N ASP A 407 -7.76 -7.89 22.93
CA ASP A 407 -8.84 -7.41 22.07
C ASP A 407 -10.21 -7.95 22.49
N ARG A 408 -10.24 -9.02 23.27
CA ARG A 408 -11.47 -9.56 23.84
C ARG A 408 -12.16 -8.56 24.76
N GLU A 409 -11.39 -7.78 25.54
CA GLU A 409 -11.94 -6.78 26.45
C GLU A 409 -12.71 -5.69 25.68
N LYS A 410 -12.18 -5.26 24.54
CA LYS A 410 -12.84 -4.30 23.63
C LYS A 410 -14.18 -4.85 23.13
N ILE A 411 -14.28 -6.16 22.89
CA ILE A 411 -15.54 -6.78 22.48
C ILE A 411 -16.54 -6.87 23.63
N THR A 412 -16.10 -7.10 24.87
CA THR A 412 -17.02 -7.11 26.03
C THR A 412 -17.71 -5.77 26.29
N GLN A 413 -17.16 -4.68 25.74
CA GLN A 413 -17.72 -3.32 25.83
C GLN A 413 -18.72 -3.01 24.72
N LEU A 414 -18.98 -3.93 23.79
CA LEU A 414 -19.98 -3.73 22.75
C LEU A 414 -21.39 -3.65 23.34
N PRO A 415 -22.31 -2.90 22.70
CA PRO A 415 -23.67 -2.66 23.18
C PRO A 415 -24.58 -3.87 22.94
N PHE A 416 -24.27 -4.99 23.60
CA PHE A 416 -25.06 -6.22 23.55
C PHE A 416 -26.46 -6.04 24.14
N ARG A 417 -27.44 -6.78 23.63
CA ARG A 417 -28.84 -6.73 24.08
C ARG A 417 -29.21 -7.90 24.99
N ALA A 418 -28.58 -9.04 24.84
CA ALA A 418 -28.55 -10.10 25.83
C ALA A 418 -27.31 -9.92 26.71
N LEU A 419 -27.50 -9.70 28.01
CA LEU A 419 -26.38 -9.73 28.95
C LEU A 419 -25.65 -11.07 28.84
N PRO A 420 -24.30 -11.12 28.87
CA PRO A 420 -23.59 -12.37 29.00
C PRO A 420 -24.01 -13.03 30.32
N SER A 421 -24.55 -14.24 30.23
CA SER A 421 -24.57 -15.15 31.36
C SER A 421 -23.12 -15.37 31.78
N GLU A 422 -22.78 -14.82 32.94
CA GLU A 422 -21.52 -14.94 33.68
C GLU A 422 -20.32 -14.12 33.15
N LYS A 423 -19.74 -13.35 34.08
CA LYS A 423 -18.46 -12.66 33.89
C LYS A 423 -17.37 -13.72 33.64
N PRO A 424 -16.47 -13.54 32.67
CA PRO A 424 -15.32 -14.43 32.53
C PRO A 424 -14.49 -14.35 33.82
N GLY A 425 -14.21 -15.51 34.42
CA GLY A 425 -13.31 -15.60 35.57
C GLY A 425 -11.97 -14.97 35.23
N GLN A 426 -11.52 -14.04 36.07
CA GLN A 426 -10.17 -13.49 36.02
C GLN A 426 -9.17 -14.65 36.10
N LYS A 427 -8.55 -15.01 34.98
CA LYS A 427 -7.29 -15.74 35.00
C LYS A 427 -6.20 -14.71 34.82
N GLU A 428 -5.47 -14.46 35.90
CA GLU A 428 -4.22 -13.70 35.88
C GLU A 428 -3.32 -14.24 34.75
N SER A 429 -2.95 -13.34 33.85
CA SER A 429 -1.92 -13.59 32.86
C SER A 429 -0.59 -13.81 33.59
N ARG A 430 0.08 -14.93 33.32
CA ARG A 430 1.46 -15.13 33.75
C ARG A 430 2.34 -14.09 33.06
N GLU A 431 2.92 -13.19 33.84
CA GLU A 431 3.95 -12.26 33.41
C GLU A 431 5.16 -13.02 32.84
N GLY A 432 5.27 -13.00 31.52
CA GLY A 432 6.45 -13.44 30.79
C GLY A 432 7.33 -12.25 30.46
N LYS A 433 8.42 -12.09 31.22
CA LYS A 433 9.66 -11.35 30.95
C LYS A 433 9.52 -10.01 30.22
N THR A 434 9.33 -8.99 31.04
CA THR A 434 9.57 -7.56 30.81
C THR A 434 11.03 -7.32 30.43
N GLU A 435 11.31 -6.99 29.17
CA GLU A 435 12.47 -6.15 28.77
C GLU A 435 12.47 -5.73 27.29
N VAL A 436 11.48 -6.12 26.48
CA VAL A 436 11.33 -5.62 25.08
C VAL A 436 10.13 -4.67 24.90
N ARG A 437 9.34 -4.41 25.96
CA ARG A 437 8.00 -3.78 25.84
C ARG A 437 7.97 -2.27 25.55
N GLU A 438 9.04 -1.51 25.80
CA GLU A 438 8.97 -0.04 25.78
C GLU A 438 9.05 0.62 24.38
N ILE A 439 9.27 -0.15 23.30
CA ILE A 439 9.25 0.38 21.91
C ILE A 439 7.88 0.14 21.23
N TYR A 440 7.03 -0.71 21.80
CA TYR A 440 5.79 -1.18 21.14
C TYR A 440 4.55 -0.32 21.38
N GLU A 441 4.54 0.58 22.38
CA GLU A 441 3.33 1.33 22.75
C GLU A 441 3.17 2.69 22.05
N THR A 442 4.17 3.15 21.29
CA THR A 442 4.17 4.48 20.66
C THR A 442 3.84 4.47 19.18
N THR A 443 3.81 3.31 18.52
CA THR A 443 3.52 3.20 17.08
C THR A 443 2.10 2.70 16.83
N PRO A 444 1.35 3.25 15.86
CA PRO A 444 0.00 2.78 15.50
C PRO A 444 0.01 1.44 14.72
N LEU A 445 1.04 0.63 14.93
CA LEU A 445 1.29 -0.64 14.25
C LEU A 445 1.31 -1.78 15.28
N ALA A 446 0.76 -2.91 14.88
CA ALA A 446 0.99 -4.19 15.51
C ALA A 446 1.81 -5.06 14.55
N TRP A 447 2.23 -6.22 15.06
CA TRP A 447 3.10 -7.15 14.34
C TRP A 447 2.42 -8.49 14.19
N ASP A 448 2.38 -8.96 12.94
CA ASP A 448 2.02 -10.33 12.61
C ASP A 448 3.25 -11.04 12.05
N TYR A 449 3.41 -12.32 12.33
CA TYR A 449 4.66 -13.03 12.05
C TYR A 449 4.48 -13.95 10.87
N VAL A 450 5.40 -13.88 9.92
CA VAL A 450 5.43 -14.78 8.76
C VAL A 450 5.60 -16.22 9.24
N GLU A 451 4.80 -17.14 8.70
CA GLU A 451 4.88 -18.58 8.95
C GLU A 451 5.39 -19.36 7.73
N ASP A 452 5.01 -18.91 6.53
CA ASP A 452 5.35 -19.56 5.27
C ASP A 452 5.54 -18.53 4.17
N VAL A 453 6.52 -18.77 3.30
CA VAL A 453 6.77 -17.98 2.09
C VAL A 453 7.07 -18.95 0.97
N ARG A 454 6.23 -18.96 -0.07
CA ARG A 454 6.39 -19.88 -1.21
C ARG A 454 6.09 -19.19 -2.54
N ARG A 455 6.72 -19.67 -3.60
CA ARG A 455 6.40 -19.25 -4.98
C ARG A 455 5.20 -20.04 -5.51
N GLU A 456 4.32 -19.37 -6.23
CA GLU A 456 3.15 -19.96 -6.88
C GLU A 456 3.07 -19.43 -8.32
N LYS A 457 2.89 -20.35 -9.29
CA LYS A 457 2.63 -19.96 -10.68
C LYS A 457 1.28 -19.22 -10.74
N TYR A 458 1.27 -18.04 -11.36
CA TYR A 458 0.12 -17.15 -11.37
C TYR A 458 -0.44 -16.92 -12.78
N MET A 459 0.38 -16.46 -13.73
CA MET A 459 -0.02 -16.27 -15.14
C MET A 459 -1.25 -15.37 -15.29
N ASP A 460 -1.22 -14.19 -14.67
CA ASP A 460 -2.32 -13.22 -14.73
C ASP A 460 -1.81 -11.81 -14.38
N TYR A 461 -2.70 -10.82 -14.44
CA TYR A 461 -2.40 -9.45 -14.04
C TYR A 461 -2.26 -9.29 -12.53
N VAL A 462 -1.27 -8.50 -12.13
CA VAL A 462 -1.09 -7.94 -10.78
C VAL A 462 -1.35 -6.45 -10.82
N TYR A 463 -1.68 -5.87 -9.68
CA TYR A 463 -2.18 -4.51 -9.58
C TYR A 463 -1.49 -3.73 -8.46
N ASP A 464 -1.38 -2.42 -8.60
CA ASP A 464 -0.86 -1.52 -7.56
C ASP A 464 -1.61 -0.18 -7.59
N PHE A 465 -1.59 0.53 -6.47
CA PHE A 465 -2.02 1.92 -6.37
C PHE A 465 -0.81 2.83 -6.36
N ASN A 466 -0.88 3.97 -7.02
CA ASN A 466 0.01 5.07 -6.72
C ASN A 466 -0.61 6.01 -5.71
N VAL A 467 0.05 6.15 -4.56
CA VAL A 467 -0.31 7.06 -3.48
C VAL A 467 0.87 8.02 -3.26
N PRO A 468 0.86 9.20 -3.90
CA PRO A 468 1.97 10.16 -3.92
C PRO A 468 2.58 10.47 -2.56
N ASP A 469 1.74 10.67 -1.55
CA ASP A 469 2.17 11.24 -0.27
C ASP A 469 2.79 10.22 0.68
N THR A 470 2.25 8.99 0.69
CA THR A 470 2.58 7.97 1.71
C THR A 470 3.32 6.77 1.17
N ALA A 471 3.32 6.58 -0.16
CA ALA A 471 3.92 5.44 -0.83
C ALA A 471 3.44 4.06 -0.29
N ASN A 472 2.23 3.98 0.27
CA ASN A 472 1.67 2.73 0.76
C ASN A 472 0.14 2.77 0.74
N PHE A 473 -0.50 1.60 0.89
CA PHE A 473 -1.93 1.47 1.08
C PHE A 473 -2.25 0.26 1.96
N ILE A 474 -3.46 0.19 2.51
CA ILE A 474 -3.93 -0.95 3.28
C ILE A 474 -4.65 -1.92 2.35
N GLY A 475 -4.36 -3.21 2.44
CA GLY A 475 -5.02 -4.24 1.65
C GLY A 475 -4.89 -5.65 2.22
N GLY A 476 -5.55 -6.61 1.59
CA GLY A 476 -5.46 -8.03 1.92
C GLY A 476 -6.70 -8.62 2.58
N PRO A 477 -6.65 -9.90 2.96
CA PRO A 477 -7.76 -10.58 3.64
C PRO A 477 -8.00 -10.05 5.07
N LEU A 478 -6.93 -9.62 5.72
CA LEU A 478 -6.95 -8.80 6.93
C LEU A 478 -6.20 -7.49 6.61
N PRO A 479 -6.55 -6.36 7.26
CA PRO A 479 -5.83 -5.11 7.10
C PRO A 479 -4.31 -5.31 7.27
N THR A 480 -3.55 -4.93 6.25
CA THR A 480 -2.09 -5.08 6.16
C THR A 480 -1.52 -3.89 5.40
N VAL A 481 -0.37 -3.37 5.85
CA VAL A 481 0.32 -2.27 5.16
C VAL A 481 1.07 -2.82 3.95
N MET A 482 0.67 -2.39 2.75
CA MET A 482 1.26 -2.76 1.47
C MET A 482 2.04 -1.56 0.91
N HIS A 483 3.30 -1.76 0.56
CA HIS A 483 4.11 -0.69 -0.04
C HIS A 483 3.75 -0.52 -1.51
N ASN A 484 3.63 0.72 -1.97
CA ASN A 484 3.63 1.05 -3.40
C ASN A 484 4.85 1.92 -3.72
N SER A 485 5.43 1.84 -4.92
CA SER A 485 6.67 2.58 -5.19
C SER A 485 6.50 3.61 -6.28
N GLN A 486 6.81 4.85 -5.93
CA GLN A 486 7.10 5.93 -6.88
C GLN A 486 8.03 7.03 -6.30
N ILE A 487 8.99 6.72 -5.40
CA ILE A 487 9.92 7.75 -4.89
C ILE A 487 10.63 8.49 -6.05
N CYS A 488 11.10 7.76 -7.08
CA CYS A 488 11.78 8.38 -8.23
C CYS A 488 10.84 9.23 -9.10
N HIS A 489 9.57 8.84 -9.27
CA HIS A 489 8.57 9.63 -9.97
C HIS A 489 8.13 10.85 -9.17
N GLN A 490 7.89 10.69 -7.88
CA GLN A 490 7.50 11.78 -6.99
C GLN A 490 8.63 12.82 -6.93
N LEU A 491 9.89 12.37 -6.89
CA LEU A 491 11.03 13.28 -7.01
C LEU A 491 11.03 13.96 -8.39
N ALA A 492 10.89 13.20 -9.49
CA ALA A 492 10.91 13.74 -10.86
C ALA A 492 9.75 14.70 -11.16
N VAL A 493 8.55 14.46 -10.63
CA VAL A 493 7.37 15.30 -10.77
C VAL A 493 7.48 16.53 -9.87
N ASN A 494 7.87 16.35 -8.61
CA ASN A 494 7.97 17.46 -7.67
C ASN A 494 9.09 18.43 -8.04
N VAL A 495 10.21 17.98 -8.63
CA VAL A 495 11.26 18.91 -9.12
C VAL A 495 10.87 19.63 -10.42
N GLN A 496 9.79 19.22 -11.10
CA GLN A 496 9.33 19.82 -12.36
C GLN A 496 8.12 20.75 -12.20
N LEU A 497 7.41 20.67 -11.07
CA LEU A 497 6.25 21.51 -10.80
C LEU A 497 6.66 22.85 -10.15
N PRO A 498 5.95 23.95 -10.41
CA PRO A 498 6.06 25.16 -9.60
C PRO A 498 5.61 24.88 -8.15
N PRO A 499 6.11 25.62 -7.14
CA PRO A 499 5.72 25.45 -5.72
C PRO A 499 4.20 25.55 -5.52
N GLU A 500 3.57 26.39 -6.34
CA GLU A 500 2.13 26.69 -6.36
C GLU A 500 1.27 25.52 -6.85
N LYS A 501 1.93 24.49 -7.41
CA LYS A 501 1.33 23.25 -7.92
C LYS A 501 1.88 22.00 -7.22
N GLY A 502 2.52 22.16 -6.06
CA GLY A 502 3.07 21.05 -5.27
C GLY A 502 4.50 20.66 -5.62
N GLY A 503 5.22 21.51 -6.36
CA GLY A 503 6.64 21.30 -6.62
C GLY A 503 7.53 21.56 -5.40
N LEU A 504 8.71 20.94 -5.38
CA LEU A 504 9.79 21.22 -4.44
C LEU A 504 10.39 22.58 -4.81
N GLY A 505 9.86 23.63 -4.19
CA GLY A 505 10.34 25.02 -4.27
C GLY A 505 11.47 25.32 -3.32
#